data_AF-A0A268RHX9-F1
#
_entry.id   AF-A0A268RHX9-F1
#
_cell.length_a   1.000
_cell.length_b   1.000
_cell.length_c   1.000
_cell.angle_alpha   90.00
_cell.angle_beta   90.00
_cell.angle_gamma   90.00
#
_symmetry.space_group_name_H-M   'P 1'
#
loop_
_entity.id
_entity.type
_entity.pdbx_description
1 polymer ?
#
loop_
_entity_poly.entity_id
_entity_poly.type
_entity_poly.pdbx_seq_one_letter_code
_entity_poly.pdbx_strand_id
1 'polypeptide(L)'
;PGLETSGFDVTSKDMKELLADPYVQGIGEIQSFSNIGPVYEHAPELIDDLVAAVSYANSIGKTVEGNAPGLFGKELAAHIISGGNHVSCHETTTKEETVEKLRNGV
;
A
#
# COMPACT_ATOMS: atom_id res chain seq x y z
N PRO A 1 2.98 -12.29 19.42
CA PRO A 1 4.31 -12.68 18.93
C PRO A 1 4.17 -13.69 17.79
N GLY A 2 4.55 -13.35 16.54
CA GLY A 2 4.11 -14.21 15.41
C GLY A 2 5.08 -14.39 14.26
N LEU A 3 5.46 -13.32 13.57
CA LEU A 3 6.20 -13.42 12.29
C LEU A 3 7.58 -12.76 12.38
N GLU A 4 7.68 -11.63 13.07
CA GLU A 4 8.93 -10.88 13.27
C GLU A 4 8.89 -10.06 14.57
N THR A 5 10.01 -9.39 14.87
CA THR A 5 10.17 -8.47 16.00
C THR A 5 10.66 -7.13 15.46
N SER A 6 9.82 -6.10 15.56
CA SER A 6 10.14 -4.75 15.10
C SER A 6 11.03 -4.00 16.10
N GLY A 7 11.87 -3.09 15.60
CA GLY A 7 12.53 -2.07 16.42
C GLY A 7 11.64 -0.86 16.67
N PHE A 8 10.67 -0.61 15.79
CA PHE A 8 9.66 0.43 15.88
C PHE A 8 8.45 0.03 15.04
N ASP A 9 7.25 0.19 15.57
CA ASP A 9 6.00 -0.04 14.85
C ASP A 9 5.49 1.29 14.29
N VAL A 10 5.67 1.50 12.99
CA VAL A 10 5.09 2.65 12.29
C VAL A 10 3.61 2.36 12.02
N THR A 11 2.74 3.30 12.38
CA THR A 11 1.29 3.20 12.18
C THR A 11 0.73 4.46 11.51
N SER A 12 -0.55 4.43 11.15
CA SER A 12 -1.29 5.60 10.65
C SER A 12 -1.21 6.83 11.55
N LYS A 13 -1.01 6.64 12.87
CA LYS A 13 -0.91 7.74 13.85
C LYS A 13 0.36 8.57 13.65
N ASP A 14 1.41 7.97 13.11
CA ASP A 14 2.72 8.60 12.90
C ASP A 14 2.76 9.45 11.62
N MET A 15 1.80 9.23 10.70
CA MET A 15 1.81 9.89 9.38
C MET A 15 1.79 11.42 9.47
N LYS A 16 1.12 11.98 10.48
CA LYS A 16 1.07 13.43 10.68
C LYS A 16 2.44 14.03 10.96
N GLU A 17 3.30 13.30 11.65
CA GLU A 17 4.66 13.73 11.94
C GLU A 17 5.58 13.42 10.75
N LEU A 18 5.58 12.15 10.29
CA LEU A 18 6.49 11.67 9.26
C LEU A 18 6.30 12.38 7.92
N LEU A 19 5.04 12.59 7.49
CA LEU A 19 4.77 13.22 6.20
C LEU A 19 4.88 14.75 6.24
N ALA A 20 5.04 15.36 7.42
CA ALA A 20 5.27 16.80 7.55
C ALA A 20 6.71 17.20 7.20
N ASP A 21 7.65 16.24 7.15
CA ASP A 21 9.02 16.51 6.74
C ASP A 21 9.06 16.99 5.26
N PRO A 22 9.69 18.13 4.95
CA PRO A 22 9.78 18.66 3.60
C PRO A 22 10.56 17.76 2.62
N TYR A 23 11.40 16.85 3.12
CA TYR A 23 12.15 15.89 2.31
C TYR A 23 11.39 14.57 2.07
N VAL A 24 10.27 14.34 2.75
CA VAL A 24 9.43 13.17 2.54
C VAL A 24 8.40 13.45 1.46
N GLN A 25 8.50 12.77 0.33
CA GLN A 25 7.57 12.96 -0.80
C GLN A 25 6.19 12.29 -0.56
N GLY A 26 6.17 11.19 0.18
CA GLY A 26 4.96 10.41 0.42
C GLY A 26 5.22 9.11 1.18
N ILE A 27 4.21 8.24 1.18
CA ILE A 27 4.30 6.89 1.74
C ILE A 27 5.08 6.03 0.75
N GLY A 28 6.06 5.27 1.27
CA GLY A 28 6.78 4.26 0.52
C GLY A 28 5.87 3.09 0.09
N GLU A 29 6.48 2.04 -0.44
CA GLU A 29 5.72 0.93 -1.01
C GLU A 29 4.73 0.27 -0.02
N ILE A 30 3.45 0.27 -0.36
CA ILE A 30 2.46 -0.52 0.38
C ILE A 30 2.49 -1.99 -0.09
N GLN A 31 2.75 -2.92 0.84
CA GLN A 31 2.99 -4.34 0.51
C GLN A 31 1.86 -5.28 0.96
N SER A 32 0.91 -4.81 1.78
CA SER A 32 -0.06 -5.67 2.47
C SER A 32 -1.03 -6.42 1.55
N PHE A 33 -1.13 -6.03 0.27
CA PHE A 33 -2.13 -6.58 -0.64
C PHE A 33 -1.70 -7.82 -1.43
N SER A 34 -0.40 -8.13 -1.52
CA SER A 34 0.08 -9.38 -2.15
C SER A 34 -0.33 -10.65 -1.38
N ASN A 35 -0.72 -10.51 -0.11
CA ASN A 35 -1.24 -11.60 0.73
C ASN A 35 -2.52 -11.16 1.46
N ILE A 36 -3.40 -10.40 0.80
CA ILE A 36 -4.54 -9.76 1.47
C ILE A 36 -5.52 -10.74 2.13
N GLY A 37 -5.69 -11.95 1.58
CA GLY A 37 -6.61 -12.94 2.13
C GLY A 37 -6.29 -13.32 3.59
N PRO A 38 -5.11 -13.90 3.85
CA PRO A 38 -4.67 -14.20 5.22
C PRO A 38 -4.60 -12.98 6.14
N VAL A 39 -4.20 -11.81 5.63
CA VAL A 39 -4.18 -10.56 6.43
C VAL A 39 -5.60 -10.18 6.85
N TYR A 40 -6.57 -10.22 5.94
CA TYR A 40 -7.97 -9.91 6.26
C TYR A 40 -8.55 -10.88 7.29
N GLU A 41 -8.19 -12.17 7.22
CA GLU A 41 -8.72 -13.20 8.13
C GLU A 41 -8.11 -13.14 9.54
N HIS A 42 -6.83 -12.75 9.65
CA HIS A 42 -6.06 -12.92 10.88
C HIS A 42 -5.48 -11.63 11.48
N ALA A 43 -5.43 -10.55 10.69
CA ALA A 43 -4.92 -9.24 11.11
C ALA A 43 -5.63 -8.08 10.36
N PRO A 44 -6.98 -8.02 10.36
CA PRO A 44 -7.74 -7.01 9.61
C PRO A 44 -7.42 -5.58 10.04
N GLU A 45 -6.96 -5.37 11.28
CA GLU A 45 -6.53 -4.07 11.79
C GLU A 45 -5.37 -3.45 10.99
N LEU A 46 -4.54 -4.27 10.33
CA LEU A 46 -3.47 -3.78 9.46
C LEU A 46 -4.01 -3.15 8.17
N ILE A 47 -5.18 -3.58 7.72
CA ILE A 47 -5.86 -3.00 6.56
C ILE A 47 -6.45 -1.64 6.95
N ASP A 48 -7.08 -1.55 8.12
CA ASP A 48 -7.60 -0.29 8.66
C ASP A 48 -6.48 0.74 8.83
N ASP A 49 -5.33 0.32 9.39
CA ASP A 49 -4.17 1.19 9.58
C ASP A 49 -3.59 1.66 8.23
N LEU A 50 -3.42 0.76 7.26
CA LEU A 50 -2.95 1.11 5.92
C LEU A 50 -3.89 2.12 5.25
N VAL A 51 -5.20 1.87 5.25
CA VAL A 51 -6.18 2.76 4.61
C VAL A 51 -6.22 4.12 5.31
N ALA A 52 -6.10 4.16 6.64
CA ALA A 52 -6.02 5.41 7.39
C ALA A 52 -4.75 6.20 7.03
N ALA A 53 -3.60 5.54 6.92
CA ALA A 53 -2.33 6.16 6.53
C ALA A 53 -2.41 6.75 5.12
N VAL A 54 -2.88 5.96 4.14
CA VAL A 54 -3.06 6.38 2.75
C VAL A 54 -4.07 7.52 2.64
N SER A 55 -5.20 7.44 3.35
CA SER A 55 -6.21 8.49 3.36
C SER A 55 -5.63 9.83 3.85
N TYR A 56 -4.82 9.79 4.91
CA TYR A 56 -4.15 10.98 5.41
C TYR A 56 -3.15 11.54 4.40
N ALA A 57 -2.27 10.70 3.83
CA ALA A 57 -1.30 11.13 2.81
C ALA A 57 -1.99 11.83 1.63
N ASN A 58 -3.05 11.23 1.09
CA ASN A 58 -3.84 11.82 0.01
C ASN A 58 -4.48 13.15 0.41
N SER A 59 -4.97 13.28 1.64
CA SER A 59 -5.61 14.51 2.12
C SER A 59 -4.67 15.72 2.15
N ILE A 60 -3.36 15.48 2.22
CA ILE A 60 -2.31 16.52 2.21
C ILE A 60 -1.51 16.53 0.90
N GLY A 61 -1.96 15.82 -0.13
CA GLY A 61 -1.34 15.80 -1.46
C GLY A 61 0.01 15.08 -1.54
N LYS A 62 0.29 14.19 -0.60
CA LYS A 62 1.48 13.33 -0.63
C LYS A 62 1.22 12.08 -1.48
N THR A 63 2.28 11.53 -2.07
CA THR A 63 2.17 10.34 -2.93
C THR A 63 2.09 9.05 -2.11
N VAL A 64 1.66 7.98 -2.76
CA VAL A 64 1.69 6.60 -2.23
C VAL A 64 2.32 5.71 -3.28
N GLU A 65 3.42 5.07 -2.94
CA GLU A 65 4.06 4.08 -3.81
C GLU A 65 3.44 2.70 -3.55
N GLY A 66 3.31 1.88 -4.60
CA GLY A 66 2.76 0.53 -4.46
C GLY A 66 3.75 -0.57 -4.78
N ASN A 67 3.45 -1.74 -4.24
CA ASN A 67 4.11 -3.01 -4.49
C ASN A 67 3.03 -4.08 -4.68
N ALA A 68 2.86 -4.51 -5.94
CA ALA A 68 1.80 -5.44 -6.36
C ALA A 68 2.34 -6.62 -7.21
N PRO A 69 3.31 -7.41 -6.70
CA PRO A 69 3.81 -8.60 -7.37
C PRO A 69 2.73 -9.66 -7.46
N GLY A 70 2.56 -10.24 -8.65
CA GLY A 70 1.64 -11.35 -8.89
C GLY A 70 0.15 -11.03 -8.69
N LEU A 71 -0.23 -9.77 -8.52
CA LEU A 71 -1.62 -9.38 -8.32
C LEU A 71 -2.37 -9.22 -9.65
N PHE A 72 -3.59 -9.77 -9.69
CA PHE A 72 -4.51 -9.69 -10.81
C PHE A 72 -5.96 -9.54 -10.34
N GLY A 73 -6.83 -9.10 -11.24
CA GLY A 73 -8.27 -9.01 -11.05
C GLY A 73 -8.65 -8.28 -9.77
N LYS A 74 -9.42 -8.95 -8.91
CA LYS A 74 -9.95 -8.37 -7.67
C LYS A 74 -8.86 -7.97 -6.67
N GLU A 75 -7.72 -8.67 -6.66
CA GLU A 75 -6.64 -8.40 -5.70
C GLU A 75 -5.85 -7.17 -6.13
N LEU A 76 -5.57 -7.05 -7.44
CA LEU A 76 -5.00 -5.81 -8.00
C LEU A 76 -5.96 -4.62 -7.78
N ALA A 77 -7.26 -4.80 -8.01
CA ALA A 77 -8.25 -3.76 -7.75
C ALA A 77 -8.26 -3.33 -6.27
N ALA A 78 -8.16 -4.29 -5.34
CA ALA A 78 -8.10 -4.00 -3.91
C ALA A 78 -6.83 -3.23 -3.53
N HIS A 79 -5.67 -3.58 -4.11
CA HIS A 79 -4.43 -2.81 -3.95
C HIS A 79 -4.57 -1.37 -4.43
N ILE A 80 -5.17 -1.15 -5.61
CA ILE A 80 -5.36 0.19 -6.18
C ILE A 80 -6.29 1.04 -5.30
N ILE A 81 -7.43 0.47 -4.89
CA ILE A 81 -8.42 1.17 -4.07
C ILE A 81 -7.83 1.54 -2.71
N SER A 82 -7.13 0.60 -2.05
CA SER A 82 -6.51 0.83 -0.74
C SER A 82 -5.31 1.79 -0.81
N GLY A 83 -4.60 1.82 -1.94
CA GLY A 83 -3.55 2.80 -2.26
C GLY A 83 -4.08 4.18 -2.66
N GLY A 84 -5.40 4.41 -2.61
CA GLY A 84 -5.98 5.73 -2.85
C GLY A 84 -6.28 6.04 -4.31
N ASN A 85 -6.51 5.02 -5.13
CA ASN A 85 -6.82 5.06 -6.57
C ASN A 85 -5.68 5.49 -7.49
N HIS A 86 -4.63 6.14 -6.98
CA HIS A 86 -3.42 6.45 -7.75
C HIS A 86 -2.21 5.93 -7.00
N VAL A 87 -1.77 4.75 -7.39
CA VAL A 87 -0.67 4.02 -6.75
C VAL A 87 0.23 3.42 -7.84
N SER A 88 1.54 3.51 -7.65
CA SER A 88 2.54 2.97 -8.58
C SER A 88 2.72 1.46 -8.38
N CYS A 89 3.49 0.82 -9.26
CA CYS A 89 4.08 -0.49 -8.97
C CYS A 89 5.41 -0.63 -9.70
N HIS A 90 6.44 -1.09 -8.99
CA HIS A 90 7.74 -1.43 -9.58
C HIS A 90 8.00 -2.95 -9.60
N GLU A 91 7.12 -3.74 -9.00
CA GLU A 91 7.20 -5.20 -8.93
C GLU A 91 6.39 -5.85 -10.05
N THR A 92 6.84 -5.69 -11.29
CA THR A 92 6.20 -6.26 -12.48
C THR A 92 7.17 -7.15 -13.22
N THR A 93 6.93 -8.47 -13.17
CA THR A 93 7.90 -9.47 -13.67
C THR A 93 7.44 -10.24 -14.89
N THR A 94 6.16 -10.13 -15.25
CA THR A 94 5.58 -10.80 -16.43
C THR A 94 4.88 -9.79 -17.34
N LYS A 95 4.77 -10.14 -18.62
CA LYS A 95 4.08 -9.32 -19.61
C LYS A 95 2.61 -9.17 -19.26
N GLU A 96 1.99 -10.23 -18.76
CA GLU A 96 0.58 -10.28 -18.39
C GLU A 96 0.30 -9.31 -17.24
N GLU A 97 1.17 -9.28 -16.22
CA GLU A 97 1.09 -8.28 -15.15
C GLU A 97 1.22 -6.86 -15.71
N THR A 98 2.23 -6.59 -16.56
CA THR A 98 2.42 -5.26 -17.15
C THR A 98 1.15 -4.80 -17.86
N VAL A 99 0.56 -5.67 -18.68
CA VAL A 99 -0.62 -5.33 -19.48
C VAL A 99 -1.83 -5.02 -18.58
N GLU A 100 -2.05 -5.77 -17.51
CA GLU A 100 -3.19 -5.53 -16.63
C GLU A 100 -2.99 -4.30 -15.72
N LYS A 101 -1.79 -4.10 -15.17
CA LYS A 101 -1.44 -2.92 -14.37
C LYS A 101 -1.64 -1.63 -15.19
N LEU A 102 -1.10 -1.58 -16.41
CA LEU A 102 -1.29 -0.45 -17.32
C LEU A 102 -2.76 -0.18 -17.65
N ARG A 103 -3.58 -1.23 -17.82
CA ARG A 103 -5.03 -1.07 -18.06
C ARG A 103 -5.79 -0.48 -16.87
N ASN A 104 -5.29 -0.69 -15.66
CA ASN A 104 -5.89 -0.18 -14.44
C ASN A 104 -5.23 1.12 -13.94
N GLY A 105 -4.29 1.69 -14.69
CA GLY A 105 -3.66 2.97 -14.35
C GLY A 105 -2.57 2.88 -13.28
N VAL A 106 -1.98 1.69 -13.12
CA VAL A 106 -0.79 1.42 -12.30
C VAL A 106 0.47 1.52 -13.15
#